data_AF-A0A1V2ZH60-F1
#
_entry.id   AF-A0A1V2ZH60-F1
#
_cell.length_a   1.000
_cell.length_b   1.000
_cell.length_c   1.000
_cell.angle_alpha   90.00
_cell.angle_beta   90.00
_cell.angle_gamma   90.00
#
_symmetry.space_group_name_H-M   'P 1'
#
loop_
_entity.id
_entity.type
_entity.pdbx_description
1 polymer ?
#
loop_
_entity_poly.entity_id
_entity_poly.type
_entity_poly.pdbx_seq_one_letter_code
_entity_poly.pdbx_strand_id
1 'polypeptide(L)'
;MKNRIAFRRGARWWAGTGLLVTAALYLLGAPQVDDADGALLGGGVTVSQGAVMRSLAVLDVIAGLWILLRPRTYPALTAAAAGLIALWLSPRLKAPALVDIGGFALDIRFAVHPLEVLVIVAAVTVVVSSVSAGFQKRARTGERR
;
A
#
# COMPACT_ATOMS: atom_id res chain seq x y z
N MET A 1 -11.46 0.81 25.38
CA MET A 1 -11.97 1.25 24.06
C MET A 1 -13.30 0.54 23.79
N LYS A 2 -14.42 1.27 23.80
CA LYS A 2 -15.78 0.70 23.74
C LYS A 2 -16.14 -0.03 22.44
N ASN A 3 -15.34 0.06 21.36
CA ASN A 3 -15.66 -0.64 20.11
C ASN A 3 -14.43 -1.07 19.28
N ARG A 4 -13.61 -2.01 19.78
CA ARG A 4 -12.42 -2.56 19.08
C ARG A 4 -12.75 -3.15 17.70
N ILE A 5 -13.95 -3.72 17.53
CA ILE A 5 -14.37 -4.35 16.26
C ILE A 5 -14.60 -3.29 15.19
N ALA A 6 -15.28 -2.18 15.53
CA ALA A 6 -15.51 -1.07 14.62
C ALA A 6 -14.18 -0.42 14.19
N PHE A 7 -13.27 -0.19 15.13
CA PHE A 7 -11.94 0.36 14.84
C PHE A 7 -11.14 -0.52 13.86
N ARG A 8 -11.12 -1.85 14.08
CA ARG A 8 -10.43 -2.78 13.17
C ARG A 8 -11.06 -2.79 11.77
N ARG A 9 -12.39 -2.70 11.67
CA ARG A 9 -13.06 -2.60 10.37
C ARG A 9 -12.71 -1.29 9.68
N GLY A 10 -12.70 -0.17 10.41
CA GLY A 10 -12.30 1.14 9.89
C GLY A 10 -10.87 1.14 9.36
N ALA A 11 -9.91 0.65 10.15
CA ALA A 11 -8.50 0.53 9.74
C ALA A 11 -8.34 -0.36 8.50
N ARG A 12 -9.11 -1.46 8.40
CA ARG A 12 -9.11 -2.33 7.23
C ARG A 12 -9.62 -1.63 5.97
N TRP A 13 -10.75 -0.92 6.09
CA TRP A 13 -11.32 -0.14 4.99
C TRP A 13 -10.36 0.96 4.54
N TRP A 14 -9.71 1.62 5.49
CA TRP A 14 -8.70 2.65 5.20
C TRP A 14 -7.49 2.08 4.45
N ALA A 15 -6.91 0.99 4.95
CA ALA A 15 -5.76 0.34 4.28
C ALA A 15 -6.12 -0.13 2.86
N GLY A 16 -7.28 -0.76 2.69
CA GLY A 16 -7.72 -1.23 1.39
C GLY A 16 -8.02 -0.11 0.40
N THR A 17 -8.80 0.88 0.81
CA THR A 17 -9.17 2.02 -0.05
C THR A 17 -7.95 2.88 -0.35
N GLY A 18 -7.05 3.06 0.62
CA GLY A 18 -5.79 3.78 0.44
C GLY A 18 -4.94 3.15 -0.66
N LEU A 19 -4.75 1.82 -0.66
CA LEU A 19 -4.05 1.13 -1.74
C LEU A 19 -4.71 1.32 -3.11
N LEU A 20 -6.04 1.26 -3.18
CA LEU A 20 -6.74 1.48 -4.45
C LEU A 20 -6.58 2.91 -4.97
N VAL A 21 -6.57 3.90 -4.08
CA VAL A 21 -6.29 5.30 -4.43
C VAL A 21 -4.83 5.46 -4.88
N THR A 22 -3.87 4.85 -4.16
CA THR A 22 -2.46 4.83 -4.58
C THR A 22 -2.29 4.22 -5.97
N ALA A 23 -2.94 3.09 -6.24
CA ALA A 23 -2.91 2.44 -7.54
C ALA A 23 -3.46 3.33 -8.66
N ALA A 24 -4.60 3.98 -8.43
CA ALA A 24 -5.19 4.91 -9.39
C ALA A 24 -4.22 6.07 -9.69
N LEU A 25 -3.60 6.63 -8.66
CA LEU A 25 -2.61 7.69 -8.79
C LEU A 25 -1.38 7.23 -9.58
N TYR A 26 -0.85 6.04 -9.31
CA TYR A 26 0.25 5.47 -10.08
C TYR A 26 -0.11 5.28 -11.56
N LEU A 27 -1.32 4.81 -11.87
CA LEU A 27 -1.77 4.61 -13.25
C LEU A 27 -1.92 5.94 -14.00
N LEU A 28 -2.38 7.00 -13.32
CA LEU A 28 -2.51 8.33 -13.92
C LEU A 28 -1.15 8.97 -14.20
N GLY A 29 -0.15 8.74 -13.34
CA GLY A 29 1.19 9.32 -13.50
C GLY A 29 2.14 8.54 -14.38
N ALA A 30 1.96 7.23 -14.50
CA ALA A 30 2.89 6.36 -15.22
C ALA A 30 3.18 6.79 -16.67
N PRO A 31 2.19 7.23 -17.48
CA PRO A 31 2.44 7.63 -18.87
C PRO A 31 3.44 8.79 -19.02
N GLN A 32 3.54 9.66 -18.02
CA GLN A 32 4.41 10.85 -18.07
C GLN A 32 5.89 10.52 -17.88
N VAL A 33 6.19 9.30 -17.44
CA VAL A 33 7.54 8.85 -17.09
C VAL A 33 7.88 7.53 -17.77
N ASP A 34 7.25 7.25 -18.92
CA ASP A 34 7.52 6.06 -19.74
C ASP A 34 8.89 6.10 -20.40
N ASP A 35 9.39 7.29 -20.72
CA ASP A 35 10.72 7.49 -21.30
C ASP A 35 11.80 7.69 -20.23
N ALA A 36 11.41 7.76 -18.95
CA ALA A 36 12.35 7.96 -17.86
C ALA A 36 12.94 6.64 -17.36
N ASP A 37 14.24 6.65 -17.06
CA ASP A 37 14.91 5.53 -16.42
C ASP A 37 14.29 5.24 -15.04
N GLY A 38 13.79 4.02 -14.85
CA GLY A 38 13.17 3.59 -13.59
C GLY A 38 14.10 2.73 -12.74
N ALA A 39 14.40 1.52 -13.20
CA ALA A 39 15.22 0.56 -12.47
C ALA A 39 16.15 -0.23 -13.40
N LEU A 40 17.42 -0.35 -13.00
CA LEU A 40 18.35 -1.31 -13.59
C LEU A 40 18.08 -2.69 -12.99
N LEU A 41 17.51 -3.58 -13.80
CA LEU A 41 17.52 -5.01 -13.52
C LEU A 41 18.89 -5.53 -13.99
N GLY A 42 19.57 -6.30 -13.13
CA GLY A 42 20.93 -6.78 -13.41
C GLY A 42 21.05 -7.42 -14.81
N GLY A 43 22.24 -7.32 -15.41
CA GLY A 43 22.47 -7.79 -16.79
C GLY A 43 22.21 -6.74 -17.88
N GLY A 44 22.12 -5.46 -17.51
CA GLY A 44 21.99 -4.35 -18.47
C GLY A 44 20.56 -4.05 -18.92
N VAL A 45 19.56 -4.67 -18.30
CA VAL A 45 18.14 -4.43 -18.62
C VAL A 45 17.63 -3.26 -17.81
N THR A 46 17.28 -2.16 -18.46
CA THR A 46 16.59 -1.04 -17.83
C THR A 46 15.07 -1.21 -17.96
N VAL A 47 14.36 -0.93 -16.89
CA VAL A 47 12.90 -0.83 -16.87
C VAL A 47 12.54 0.63 -16.69
N SER A 48 11.62 1.14 -17.50
CA SER A 48 11.16 2.52 -17.39
C SER A 48 10.46 2.79 -16.07
N GLN A 49 10.53 4.03 -15.60
CA GLN A 49 9.87 4.46 -14.38
C GLN A 49 8.35 4.25 -14.47
N GLY A 50 7.76 4.50 -15.64
CA GLY A 50 6.35 4.23 -15.90
C GLY A 50 6.00 2.74 -15.77
N ALA A 51 6.84 1.83 -16.25
CA ALA A 51 6.61 0.39 -16.08
C ALA A 51 6.70 -0.04 -14.60
N VAL A 52 7.63 0.56 -13.84
CA VAL A 52 7.71 0.36 -12.39
C VAL A 52 6.44 0.84 -11.68
N MET A 53 5.95 2.04 -12.00
CA MET A 53 4.72 2.60 -11.42
C MET A 53 3.49 1.73 -11.73
N ARG A 54 3.36 1.22 -12.96
CA ARG A 54 2.27 0.28 -13.30
C ARG A 54 2.36 -1.02 -12.52
N SER A 55 3.57 -1.53 -12.31
CA SER A 55 3.78 -2.75 -11.53
C SER A 55 3.37 -2.56 -10.07
N LEU A 56 3.73 -1.42 -9.47
CA LEU A 56 3.28 -1.04 -8.12
C LEU A 56 1.76 -0.90 -8.07
N ALA A 57 1.14 -0.27 -9.06
CA ALA A 57 -0.32 -0.15 -9.13
C ALA A 57 -1.03 -1.51 -9.14
N VAL A 58 -0.50 -2.50 -9.89
CA VAL A 58 -1.06 -3.85 -9.90
C VAL A 58 -0.95 -4.51 -8.53
N LEU A 59 0.21 -4.38 -7.86
CA LEU A 59 0.41 -4.91 -6.51
C LEU A 59 -0.58 -4.28 -5.52
N ASP A 60 -0.77 -2.97 -5.58
CA ASP A 60 -1.69 -2.23 -4.73
C ASP A 60 -3.15 -2.61 -4.98
N VAL A 61 -3.56 -2.80 -6.24
CA VAL A 61 -4.90 -3.30 -6.57
C VAL A 61 -5.12 -4.68 -5.96
N ILE A 62 -4.17 -5.61 -6.15
CA ILE A 62 -4.30 -6.97 -5.63
C ILE A 62 -4.37 -6.95 -4.10
N ALA A 63 -3.44 -6.25 -3.44
CA ALA A 63 -3.38 -6.17 -1.99
C ALA A 63 -4.61 -5.45 -1.40
N GLY A 64 -5.03 -4.35 -2.03
CA GLY A 64 -6.20 -3.55 -1.65
C GLY A 64 -7.50 -4.34 -1.76
N LEU A 65 -7.73 -5.02 -2.89
CA LEU A 65 -8.89 -5.90 -3.05
C LEU A 65 -8.85 -7.06 -2.05
N TRP A 66 -7.69 -7.66 -1.84
CA TRP A 66 -7.57 -8.81 -0.95
C TRP A 66 -7.93 -8.47 0.50
N ILE A 67 -7.45 -7.34 1.03
CA ILE A 67 -7.77 -6.91 2.40
C ILE A 67 -9.24 -6.49 2.56
N LEU A 68 -9.85 -5.90 1.52
CA LEU A 68 -11.26 -5.52 1.54
C LEU A 68 -12.19 -6.74 1.48
N LEU A 69 -11.88 -7.70 0.62
CA LEU A 69 -12.69 -8.91 0.43
C LEU A 69 -12.52 -9.92 1.57
N ARG A 70 -11.30 -10.09 2.08
CA ARG A 70 -11.00 -11.12 3.09
C ARG A 70 -10.45 -10.50 4.38
N PRO A 71 -11.25 -10.43 5.46
CA PRO A 71 -10.81 -9.84 6.73
C PRO A 71 -9.93 -10.79 7.55
N ARG A 72 -8.75 -11.16 7.05
CA ARG A 72 -7.76 -11.98 7.76
C ARG A 72 -6.47 -11.22 7.99
N THR A 73 -5.63 -11.73 8.90
CA THR A 73 -4.33 -11.15 9.23
C THR A 73 -3.37 -11.16 8.04
N TYR A 74 -3.38 -12.22 7.21
CA TYR A 74 -2.51 -12.33 6.03
C TYR A 74 -2.75 -11.20 5.00
N PRO A 75 -3.99 -10.90 4.58
CA PRO A 75 -4.27 -9.75 3.72
C PRO A 75 -3.79 -8.40 4.28
N ALA A 76 -3.87 -8.20 5.59
CA ALA A 76 -3.35 -6.99 6.22
C ALA A 76 -1.81 -6.93 6.16
N LEU A 77 -1.12 -8.06 6.33
CA LEU A 77 0.33 -8.13 6.11
C LEU A 77 0.70 -7.84 4.65
N THR A 78 -0.08 -8.36 3.69
CA THR A 78 0.13 -8.09 2.27
C THR A 78 -0.04 -6.61 1.93
N ALA A 79 -1.04 -5.95 2.51
CA ALA A 79 -1.23 -4.51 2.35
C ALA A 79 -0.07 -3.68 2.89
N ALA A 80 0.46 -4.04 4.08
CA ALA A 80 1.64 -3.39 4.63
C ALA A 80 2.89 -3.64 3.77
N ALA A 81 3.06 -4.86 3.25
CA ALA A 81 4.18 -5.21 2.39
C ALA A 81 4.15 -4.43 1.06
N ALA A 82 2.98 -4.27 0.44
CA ALA A 82 2.83 -3.49 -0.79
C ALA A 82 3.29 -2.02 -0.58
N GLY A 83 2.78 -1.35 0.46
CA GLY A 83 3.21 0.01 0.79
C GLY A 83 4.70 0.11 1.13
N LEU A 84 5.27 -0.89 1.82
CA LEU A 84 6.71 -0.91 2.12
C LEU A 84 7.57 -1.06 0.86
N ILE A 85 7.15 -1.92 -0.07
CA ILE A 85 7.85 -2.11 -1.35
C ILE A 85 7.84 -0.80 -2.14
N ALA A 86 6.69 -0.12 -2.20
CA ALA A 86 6.54 1.14 -2.90
C ALA A 86 7.40 2.26 -2.28
N LEU A 87 7.37 2.43 -0.96
CA LEU A 87 8.26 3.38 -0.24
C LEU A 87 9.74 3.06 -0.45
N TRP A 88 10.12 1.78 -0.48
CA TRP A 88 11.51 1.36 -0.72
C TRP A 88 11.96 1.64 -2.16
N LEU A 89 11.05 1.54 -3.13
CA LEU A 89 11.32 1.88 -4.53
C LEU A 89 11.33 3.39 -4.76
N SER A 90 10.65 4.16 -3.92
CA SER A 90 10.44 5.59 -4.13
C SER A 90 11.69 6.44 -4.38
N PRO A 91 12.84 6.24 -3.70
CA PRO A 91 14.04 7.05 -3.95
C PRO A 91 14.66 6.77 -5.32
N ARG A 92 14.25 5.69 -5.99
CA ARG A 92 14.71 5.30 -7.33
C ARG A 92 13.88 5.94 -8.45
N LEU A 93 12.67 6.39 -8.14
CA LEU A 93 11.79 7.08 -9.09
C LEU A 93 12.21 8.55 -9.16
N LYS A 94 13.10 8.90 -10.09
CA LYS A 94 13.72 10.24 -10.15
C LYS A 94 12.88 11.26 -10.92
N ALA A 95 12.24 10.84 -12.01
CA ALA A 95 11.45 11.74 -12.84
C ALA A 95 10.13 12.13 -12.15
N PRO A 96 9.70 13.40 -12.23
CA PRO A 96 8.42 13.84 -11.70
C PRO A 96 7.26 13.24 -12.50
N ALA A 97 6.31 12.62 -11.80
CA ALA A 97 5.10 12.06 -12.40
C ALA A 97 3.97 13.07 -12.25
N LEU A 98 3.94 14.05 -13.15
CA LEU A 98 3.03 15.19 -13.10
C LEU A 98 1.63 14.81 -13.61
N VAL A 99 0.60 15.05 -12.81
CA VAL A 99 -0.80 14.99 -13.26
C VAL A 99 -1.41 16.37 -13.20
N ASP A 100 -2.08 16.73 -14.28
CA ASP A 100 -2.75 18.02 -14.41
C ASP A 100 -4.11 17.99 -13.70
N ILE A 101 -4.29 18.88 -12.73
CA ILE A 101 -5.51 18.99 -11.92
C ILE A 101 -6.03 20.42 -12.04
N GLY A 102 -6.83 20.67 -13.08
CA GLY A 102 -7.63 21.89 -13.20
C GLY A 102 -6.82 23.19 -13.14
N GLY A 103 -5.57 23.18 -13.65
CA GLY A 103 -4.72 24.37 -13.76
C GLY A 103 -3.40 24.32 -12.98
N PHE A 104 -3.12 23.23 -12.25
CA PHE A 104 -1.80 22.99 -11.64
C PHE A 104 -1.33 21.55 -11.87
N ALA A 105 -0.03 21.40 -12.10
CA ALA A 105 0.62 20.10 -12.21
C ALA A 105 1.01 19.59 -10.82
N LEU A 106 0.38 18.51 -10.37
CA LEU A 106 0.73 17.82 -9.13
C LEU A 106 1.66 16.64 -9.42
N ASP A 107 2.85 16.64 -8.83
CA ASP A 107 3.66 15.42 -8.82
C ASP A 107 3.03 14.41 -7.85
N ILE A 108 2.51 13.33 -8.42
CA ILE A 108 1.75 12.29 -7.72
C ILE A 108 2.53 11.71 -6.55
N ARG A 109 3.87 11.71 -6.62
CA ARG A 109 4.73 11.23 -5.55
C ARG A 109 4.39 11.91 -4.21
N PHE A 110 4.10 13.21 -4.21
CA PHE A 110 3.73 13.92 -2.98
C PHE A 110 2.41 13.45 -2.36
N ALA A 111 1.49 12.92 -3.16
CA ALA A 111 0.24 12.35 -2.66
C ALA A 111 0.40 10.89 -2.23
N VAL A 112 1.17 10.11 -3.01
CA VAL A 112 1.33 8.67 -2.83
C VAL A 112 2.14 8.32 -1.58
N HIS A 113 3.27 8.98 -1.31
CA HIS A 113 4.14 8.59 -0.19
C HIS A 113 3.45 8.75 1.17
N PRO A 114 2.78 9.87 1.48
CA PRO A 114 2.02 9.99 2.73
C PRO A 114 0.89 8.96 2.81
N LEU A 115 0.22 8.67 1.69
CA LEU A 115 -0.86 7.70 1.63
C LEU A 115 -0.36 6.28 1.93
N GLU A 116 0.80 5.89 1.40
CA GLU A 116 1.44 4.60 1.70
C GLU A 116 1.80 4.46 3.16
N VAL A 117 2.36 5.51 3.78
CA VAL A 117 2.64 5.52 5.23
C VAL A 117 1.36 5.29 6.02
N LEU A 118 0.27 5.96 5.67
CA LEU A 118 -1.03 5.78 6.33
C LEU A 118 -1.60 4.37 6.13
N VAL A 119 -1.46 3.80 4.93
CA VAL A 119 -1.85 2.41 4.62
C VAL A 119 -1.08 1.44 5.49
N ILE A 120 0.25 1.58 5.59
CA ILE A 120 1.11 0.72 6.40
C ILE A 120 0.68 0.78 7.87
N VAL A 121 0.49 1.98 8.42
CA VAL A 121 0.05 2.16 9.81
C VAL A 121 -1.31 1.49 10.05
N ALA A 122 -2.27 1.67 9.15
CA ALA A 122 -3.58 1.06 9.25
C ALA A 122 -3.53 -0.48 9.15
N ALA A 123 -2.73 -1.00 8.21
CA ALA A 123 -2.52 -2.43 8.02
C ALA A 123 -1.84 -3.09 9.23
N VAL A 124 -0.77 -2.49 9.75
CA VAL A 124 -0.08 -2.95 10.98
C VAL A 124 -1.03 -2.93 12.17
N THR A 125 -1.86 -1.90 12.29
CA THR A 125 -2.87 -1.80 13.35
C THR A 125 -3.87 -2.96 13.30
N VAL A 126 -4.30 -3.38 12.10
CA VAL A 126 -5.17 -4.56 11.92
C VAL A 126 -4.46 -5.85 12.36
N VAL A 127 -3.18 -6.00 12.01
CA VAL A 127 -2.36 -7.16 12.37
C VAL A 127 -2.20 -7.25 13.89
N VAL A 128 -1.68 -6.19 14.52
CA VAL A 128 -1.45 -6.13 15.97
C VAL A 128 -2.74 -6.41 16.73
N SER A 129 -3.84 -5.76 16.35
CA SER A 129 -5.15 -5.98 16.98
C SER A 129 -5.63 -7.43 16.90
N SER A 130 -5.35 -8.10 15.78
CA SER A 130 -5.76 -9.50 15.56
C SER A 130 -4.89 -10.47 16.36
N VAL A 131 -3.59 -10.23 16.41
CA VAL A 131 -2.63 -11.01 17.20
C VAL A 131 -2.92 -10.86 18.70
N SER A 132 -3.10 -9.64 19.20
CA SER A 132 -3.45 -9.39 20.59
C SER A 132 -4.76 -10.07 21.00
N ALA A 133 -5.77 -10.07 20.13
CA ALA A 133 -7.03 -10.78 20.38
C ALA A 133 -6.84 -12.30 20.47
N GLY A 134 -5.94 -12.87 19.65
CA GLY A 134 -5.59 -14.29 19.70
C GLY A 134 -4.95 -14.70 21.03
N PHE A 135 -3.99 -13.92 21.51
CA PHE A 135 -3.36 -14.15 22.81
C PHE A 135 -4.35 -14.04 23.97
N GLN A 136 -5.22 -13.02 23.96
CA GLN A 136 -6.26 -12.86 24.99
C GLN A 136 -7.25 -14.02 24.99
N LYS A 137 -7.62 -14.55 23.81
CA LYS A 137 -8.50 -15.72 23.71
C LYS A 137 -7.85 -16.94 24.35
N ARG A 138 -6.58 -17.23 24.00
CA ARG A 138 -5.82 -18.37 24.56
C ARG A 138 -5.64 -18.28 26.07
N ALA A 139 -5.34 -17.09 26.58
CA ALA A 139 -5.22 -16.84 28.01
C ALA A 139 -6.52 -17.12 28.77
N ARG A 140 -7.68 -16.89 28.14
CA ARG A 140 -9.01 -17.18 28.74
C ARG A 140 -9.42 -18.64 28.63
N THR A 141 -9.09 -19.32 27.53
CA THR A 141 -9.42 -20.74 27.35
C THR A 141 -8.47 -21.68 28.09
N GLY A 142 -7.44 -21.17 28.76
CA GLY A 142 -6.51 -22.00 29.53
C GLY A 142 -5.68 -22.95 28.68
N GLU A 143 -5.66 -22.79 27.35
CA GLU A 143 -4.75 -23.49 26.43
C GLU A 143 -3.33 -22.98 26.70
N ARG A 144 -2.72 -23.52 27.76
CA ARG A 144 -1.28 -23.54 27.94
C ARG A 144 -0.77 -24.68 27.07
N ARG A 145 0.12 -24.34 26.14
CA ARG A 145 1.02 -25.36 25.59
C ARG A 145 1.87 -25.94 26.71
#